data_AF-A0A1B0D011-F1
#
_entry.id   AF-A0A1B0D011-F1
#
_cell.length_a   1.000
_cell.length_b   1.000
_cell.length_c   1.000
_cell.angle_alpha   90.00
_cell.angle_beta   90.00
_cell.angle_gamma   90.00
#
_symmetry.space_group_name_H-M   'P 1'
#
loop_
_entity.id
_entity.type
_entity.pdbx_description
1 polymer ?
#
loop_
_entity_poly.entity_id
_entity_poly.type
_entity_poly.pdbx_seq_one_letter_code
_entity_poly.pdbx_strand_id
1 'polypeptide(L)'
;MGTEGGIGLLGTIFAGGMAGIANWAIGMPADVLKSRLQTAPEGTYKNGIRDVFAELMKREGPLALYKGVTPVMLRAFPANAACFIGFEAFMKFLNFVAPNL
;
A
#
# COMPACT_ATOMS: atom_id res chain seq x y z
N MET A 1 10.66 31.80 17.21
CA MET A 1 9.87 30.72 16.60
C MET A 1 10.46 30.45 15.22
N GLY A 2 11.60 29.78 15.20
CA GLY A 2 12.47 29.68 14.03
C GLY A 2 12.94 28.25 13.83
N THR A 3 13.08 27.89 12.56
CA THR A 3 13.84 26.76 12.00
C THR A 3 13.45 25.35 12.44
N GLU A 4 12.52 24.72 11.72
CA GLU A 4 12.55 23.26 11.50
C GLU A 4 12.35 22.99 10.01
N GLY A 5 13.30 22.27 9.40
CA GLY A 5 13.50 22.15 7.96
C GLY A 5 12.36 21.42 7.24
N GLY A 6 11.27 22.14 6.97
CA GLY A 6 10.14 21.68 6.19
C GLY A 6 10.61 21.30 4.79
N ILE A 7 10.80 20.00 4.57
CA ILE A 7 10.91 19.42 3.24
C ILE A 7 9.70 19.97 2.48
N GLY A 8 9.90 20.78 1.43
CA GLY A 8 8.80 21.48 0.75
C GLY A 8 7.69 20.51 0.35
N LEU A 9 6.47 20.99 0.04
CA LEU A 9 5.30 20.16 -0.28
C LEU A 9 5.65 18.94 -1.15
N LEU A 10 6.45 19.15 -2.20
CA LEU A 10 6.97 18.07 -3.05
C LEU A 10 7.79 17.04 -2.27
N GLY A 11 8.74 17.45 -1.44
CA GLY A 11 9.53 16.55 -0.64
C GLY A 11 8.74 15.83 0.45
N THR A 12 7.70 16.43 1.04
CA THR A 12 6.76 15.69 1.92
C THR A 12 5.99 14.64 1.12
N ILE A 13 5.51 14.97 -0.08
CA ILE A 13 4.81 14.03 -0.96
C ILE A 13 5.74 12.90 -1.40
N PHE A 14 6.97 13.20 -1.79
CA PHE A 14 7.97 12.19 -2.17
C PHE A 14 8.34 11.30 -0.97
N ALA A 15 8.58 11.88 0.21
CA ALA A 15 8.88 11.12 1.42
C ALA A 15 7.70 10.21 1.82
N GLY A 16 6.47 10.73 1.79
CA GLY A 16 5.26 9.96 2.06
C GLY A 16 5.00 8.87 1.02
N GLY A 17 5.23 9.16 -0.27
CA GLY A 17 5.13 8.19 -1.35
C GLY A 17 6.14 7.05 -1.20
N MET A 18 7.41 7.37 -0.93
CA MET A 18 8.47 6.38 -0.69
C MET A 18 8.20 5.54 0.55
N ALA A 19 7.72 6.15 1.65
CA ALA A 19 7.31 5.44 2.85
C ALA A 19 6.14 4.47 2.56
N GLY A 20 5.16 4.91 1.75
CA GLY A 20 4.06 4.07 1.29
C GLY A 20 4.53 2.87 0.45
N ILE A 21 5.45 3.10 -0.48
CA ILE A 21 6.05 2.02 -1.30
C ILE A 21 6.81 1.02 -0.41
N ALA A 22 7.60 1.51 0.55
CA ALA A 22 8.35 0.66 1.49
C ALA A 22 7.40 -0.20 2.35
N ASN A 23 6.32 0.39 2.87
CA ASN A 23 5.31 -0.34 3.61
C ASN A 23 4.66 -1.45 2.76
N TRP A 24 4.29 -1.13 1.51
CA TRP A 24 3.74 -2.12 0.58
C TRP A 24 4.76 -3.20 0.23
N ALA A 25 6.03 -2.86 0.03
CA ALA A 25 7.08 -3.84 -0.26
C ALA A 25 7.21 -4.90 0.86
N ILE A 26 7.04 -4.51 2.12
CA ILE A 26 7.06 -5.42 3.26
C ILE A 26 5.77 -6.26 3.36
N GLY A 27 4.60 -5.67 3.06
CA GLY A 27 3.30 -6.35 3.14
C GLY A 27 2.98 -7.30 1.97
N MET A 28 3.54 -7.00 0.80
CA MET A 28 3.34 -7.70 -0.47
C MET A 28 3.49 -9.24 -0.39
N PRO A 29 4.56 -9.80 0.22
CA PRO A 29 4.72 -11.25 0.35
C PRO A 29 3.56 -11.93 1.08
N ALA A 30 3.07 -11.31 2.17
CA ALA A 30 1.97 -11.85 2.95
C ALA A 30 0.64 -11.76 2.21
N ASP A 31 0.41 -10.68 1.47
CA ASP A 31 -0.80 -10.50 0.65
C ASP A 31 -0.85 -11.48 -0.53
N VAL A 32 0.29 -11.73 -1.20
CA VAL A 32 0.38 -12.72 -2.27
C VAL A 32 0.11 -14.12 -1.74
N LEU A 33 0.71 -14.50 -0.60
CA LEU A 33 0.49 -15.80 0.02
C LEU A 33 -0.98 -16.02 0.42
N LYS A 34 -1.61 -15.01 1.02
CA LYS A 34 -3.04 -15.05 1.38
C LYS A 34 -3.92 -15.15 0.14
N SER A 35 -3.68 -14.31 -0.87
CA SER A 35 -4.47 -14.30 -2.10
C SER A 35 -4.39 -15.65 -2.80
N ARG A 36 -3.20 -16.24 -2.92
CA ARG A 36 -2.99 -17.58 -3.48
C ARG A 36 -3.75 -18.65 -2.70
N LEU A 37 -3.68 -18.62 -1.37
CA LEU A 37 -4.40 -19.55 -0.50
C LEU A 37 -5.92 -19.43 -0.70
N GLN A 38 -6.46 -18.22 -0.76
CA GLN A 38 -7.90 -17.95 -0.93
C GLN A 38 -8.42 -18.27 -2.33
N THR A 39 -7.59 -18.12 -3.36
CA THR A 39 -7.97 -18.48 -4.74
C THR A 39 -7.84 -19.97 -5.05
N ALA A 40 -7.17 -20.74 -4.19
CA ALA A 40 -6.93 -22.15 -4.43
C ALA A 40 -8.16 -23.00 -4.08
N PRO A 41 -8.42 -24.09 -4.82
CA PRO A 41 -9.50 -25.01 -4.52
C PRO A 41 -9.38 -25.58 -3.10
N GLU A 42 -10.51 -25.76 -2.41
CA GLU A 42 -10.56 -26.35 -1.08
C GLU A 42 -9.84 -27.70 -1.04
N GLY A 43 -8.89 -27.85 -0.12
CA GLY A 43 -8.08 -29.07 0.04
C GLY A 43 -6.75 -29.08 -0.71
N THR A 44 -6.44 -28.07 -1.54
CA THR A 44 -5.15 -27.95 -2.24
C THR A 44 -3.98 -27.70 -1.27
N TYR A 45 -4.18 -26.87 -0.25
CA TYR A 45 -3.15 -26.48 0.71
C TYR A 45 -3.50 -26.94 2.12
N LYS A 46 -3.21 -28.21 2.43
CA LYS A 46 -3.55 -28.83 3.72
C LYS A 46 -2.78 -28.22 4.90
N ASN A 47 -1.57 -27.71 4.65
CA ASN A 47 -0.73 -27.06 5.66
C ASN A 47 -0.85 -25.53 5.66
N GLY A 48 -1.84 -24.98 4.95
CA GLY A 48 -2.09 -23.54 4.86
C GLY A 48 -0.95 -22.78 4.18
N ILE A 49 -0.62 -21.60 4.70
CA ILE A 49 0.34 -20.65 4.09
C ILE A 49 1.73 -21.27 3.87
N ARG A 50 2.16 -22.22 4.71
CA ARG A 50 3.49 -22.87 4.58
C ARG A 50 3.60 -23.70 3.30
N ASP A 51 2.51 -24.37 2.94
CA ASP A 51 2.42 -25.20 1.74
C ASP A 51 2.45 -24.32 0.48
N VAL A 52 1.69 -23.22 0.51
CA VAL A 52 1.70 -22.18 -0.52
C VAL A 52 3.10 -21.62 -0.71
N PHE A 53 3.79 -21.27 0.39
CA PHE A 53 5.13 -20.71 0.33
C PHE A 53 6.14 -21.69 -0.25
N ALA A 54 6.12 -22.95 0.18
CA ALA A 54 7.00 -23.99 -0.33
C ALA A 54 6.77 -24.25 -1.82
N GLU A 55 5.51 -24.31 -2.26
CA GLU A 55 5.18 -24.48 -3.67
C GLU A 55 5.56 -23.26 -4.51
N LEU A 56 5.28 -22.04 -4.02
CA LEU A 56 5.62 -20.79 -4.68
C LEU A 56 7.13 -20.67 -4.90
N MET A 57 7.92 -21.00 -3.87
CA MET A 57 9.38 -21.02 -3.96
C MET A 57 9.91 -22.07 -4.93
N LYS A 58 9.29 -23.25 -4.99
CA LYS A 58 9.70 -24.32 -5.91
C LYS A 58 9.32 -24.06 -7.37
N ARG A 59 8.17 -23.43 -7.63
CA ARG A 59 7.62 -23.25 -8.98
C ARG A 59 7.99 -21.92 -9.62
N GLU A 60 7.84 -20.83 -8.89
CA GLU A 60 7.99 -19.47 -9.42
C GLU A 60 9.19 -18.71 -8.84
N GLY A 61 9.72 -19.18 -7.69
CA GLY A 61 10.85 -18.57 -7.01
C GLY A 61 10.48 -17.33 -6.18
N PRO A 62 11.48 -16.65 -5.59
CA PRO A 62 11.25 -15.57 -4.62
C PRO A 62 10.64 -14.29 -5.21
N LEU A 63 10.83 -14.05 -6.52
CA LEU A 63 10.20 -12.92 -7.22
C LEU A 63 8.67 -13.05 -7.31
N ALA A 64 8.13 -14.26 -7.15
CA ALA A 64 6.70 -14.50 -7.16
C ALA A 64 5.97 -13.81 -6.00
N LEU A 65 6.65 -13.57 -4.87
CA LEU A 65 6.12 -12.81 -3.72
C LEU A 65 5.85 -11.33 -4.04
N TYR A 66 6.41 -10.83 -5.15
CA TYR A 66 6.19 -9.47 -5.63
C TYR A 66 5.32 -9.41 -6.89
N LYS A 67 4.81 -10.55 -7.36
CA LYS A 67 4.00 -10.67 -8.57
C LYS A 67 2.61 -10.10 -8.28
N GLY A 68 2.36 -8.88 -8.75
CA GLY A 68 1.14 -8.11 -8.42
C GLY A 68 1.40 -6.69 -7.90
N VAL A 69 2.66 -6.26 -7.76
CA VAL A 69 3.01 -4.86 -7.43
C VAL A 69 2.29 -3.86 -8.33
N THR A 70 2.23 -4.12 -9.64
CA THR A 70 1.65 -3.19 -10.62
C THR A 70 0.16 -2.90 -10.36
N PRO A 71 -0.74 -3.91 -10.28
CA PRO A 71 -2.14 -3.63 -9.95
C PRO A 71 -2.32 -3.06 -8.53
N VAL A 72 -1.47 -3.42 -7.57
CA VAL A 72 -1.52 -2.86 -6.21
C VAL A 72 -1.17 -1.37 -6.20
N MET A 73 -0.09 -0.97 -6.88
CA MET A 73 0.29 0.43 -7.02
C MET A 73 -0.73 1.22 -7.85
N LEU A 74 -1.24 0.63 -8.94
CA LEU A 74 -2.28 1.24 -9.77
C LEU A 74 -3.58 1.45 -9.00
N ARG A 75 -3.91 0.60 -8.01
CA ARG A 75 -5.05 0.78 -7.10
C ARG A 75 -4.76 1.79 -5.99
N ALA A 76 -3.57 1.73 -5.40
CA ALA A 76 -3.19 2.57 -4.27
C ALA A 76 -3.09 4.04 -4.66
N PHE A 77 -2.65 4.35 -5.88
CA PHE A 77 -2.48 5.72 -6.35
C PHE A 77 -3.81 6.50 -6.46
N PRO A 78 -4.87 6.00 -7.13
CA PRO A 78 -6.20 6.63 -7.13
C PRO A 78 -6.83 6.68 -5.74
N ALA A 79 -6.68 5.62 -4.93
CA ALA A 79 -7.26 5.58 -3.59
C ALA A 79 -6.64 6.66 -2.67
N ASN A 80 -5.32 6.81 -2.70
CA ASN A 80 -4.63 7.86 -1.96
C ASN A 80 -4.94 9.24 -2.53
N ALA A 81 -5.01 9.39 -3.86
CA ALA A 81 -5.39 10.65 -4.50
C ALA A 81 -6.82 11.10 -4.11
N ALA A 82 -7.79 10.17 -4.10
CA ALA A 82 -9.15 10.45 -3.66
C ALA A 82 -9.22 10.84 -2.18
N CYS A 83 -8.43 10.18 -1.32
CA CYS A 83 -8.32 10.54 0.09
C CYS A 83 -7.77 11.96 0.28
N PHE A 84 -6.71 12.33 -0.44
CA PHE A 84 -6.16 13.69 -0.41
C PHE A 84 -7.14 14.74 -0.93
N ILE A 85 -7.84 14.46 -2.03
CA ILE A 85 -8.88 15.37 -2.56
C ILE A 85 -10.01 15.54 -1.54
N GLY A 86 -10.47 14.46 -0.93
CA GLY A 86 -11.50 14.52 0.12
C GLY A 86 -11.04 15.32 1.33
N PHE A 87 -9.81 15.11 1.79
CA PHE A 87 -9.22 15.84 2.90
C PHE A 87 -9.05 17.33 2.58
N GLU A 88 -8.60 17.68 1.38
CA GLU A 88 -8.43 19.07 0.94
C GLU A 88 -9.77 19.77 0.77
N ALA A 89 -10.77 19.09 0.20
CA ALA A 89 -12.13 19.61 0.09
C ALA A 89 -12.76 19.84 1.47
N PHE A 90 -12.56 18.89 2.40
CA PHE A 90 -13.04 19.00 3.77
C PHE A 90 -12.34 20.13 4.54
N MET A 91 -11.02 20.25 4.43
CA MET A 91 -10.25 21.35 5.02
C MET A 91 -10.64 22.72 4.45
N LYS A 92 -10.93 22.81 3.15
CA LYS A 92 -11.45 24.03 2.52
C LYS A 92 -12.84 24.38 3.04
N PHE A 93 -13.71 23.38 3.20
CA PHE A 93 -15.03 23.58 3.79
C PHE A 93 -14.96 24.03 5.25
N LEU A 94 -14.09 23.41 6.06
CA LEU A 94 -13.84 23.79 7.45
C LEU A 94 -13.33 25.23 7.58
N ASN A 95 -12.35 25.63 6.76
CA ASN A 95 -11.85 27.00 6.72
C ASN A 95 -12.92 28.01 6.29
N PHE A 96 -13.82 27.59 5.39
CA PHE A 96 -14.93 28.43 4.95
C PHE A 96 -16.00 28.61 6.04
N VAL A 97 -16.31 27.55 6.80
CA VAL A 97 -17.34 27.58 7.85
C VAL A 97 -16.83 28.16 9.16
N ALA A 98 -15.56 27.97 9.50
CA ALA A 98 -14.94 28.46 10.73
C ALA A 98 -13.53 29.02 10.44
N PRO A 99 -13.43 30.28 9.97
CA PRO A 99 -12.14 30.89 9.62
C PRO A 99 -11.24 31.25 10.83
N ASN A 100 -11.61 30.90 12.07
CA ASN A 100 -10.89 31.27 13.31
C ASN A 100 -10.91 30.16 14.40
N LEU A 101 -10.75 28.89 14.02
CA LEU A 101 -10.39 27.81 14.95
C LEU A 101 -9.04 27.21 14.56
#